data_AF-A0A1D3L9B9-F1
#
_entry.id   AF-A0A1D3L9B9-F1
#
_cell.length_a   1.000
_cell.length_b   1.000
_cell.length_c   1.000
_cell.angle_alpha   90.00
_cell.angle_beta   90.00
_cell.angle_gamma   90.00
#
_symmetry.space_group_name_H-M   'P 1'
#
loop_
_entity.id
_entity.type
_entity.pdbx_description
1 polymer ?
#
loop_
_entity_poly.entity_id
_entity_poly.type
_entity_poly.pdbx_seq_one_letter_code
_entity_poly.pdbx_strand_id
1 'polypeptide(L)'
;MSKEVCDEITNIDKYIVVKQKDSGVDIEHDPKLNDYCHTKNKGRNGECGTNYEKISAGFIWLLVTFESLYDDECSQNEKDQYAGYAILWLSYILNQMSNEGIPTLKDFYTNNIETNTNYTTHVASTRDSNYKEI
;
A
#
# COMPACT_ATOMS: atom_id res chain seq x y z
N MET A 1 -13.34 -4.57 -12.81
CA MET A 1 -13.18 -4.47 -11.35
C MET A 1 -14.35 -5.22 -10.73
N SER A 2 -14.06 -6.26 -9.94
CA SER A 2 -15.11 -7.03 -9.25
C SER A 2 -15.71 -6.20 -8.11
N LYS A 3 -16.83 -6.67 -7.55
CA LYS A 3 -17.48 -5.98 -6.42
C LYS A 3 -16.56 -5.99 -5.19
N GLU A 4 -15.91 -7.11 -4.92
CA GLU A 4 -14.99 -7.25 -3.78
C GLU A 4 -13.83 -6.24 -3.87
N VAL A 5 -13.22 -6.07 -5.05
CA VAL A 5 -12.14 -5.09 -5.24
C VAL A 5 -12.62 -3.67 -4.96
N CYS A 6 -13.81 -3.29 -5.45
CA CYS A 6 -14.38 -1.97 -5.18
C CYS A 6 -14.61 -1.75 -3.68
N ASP A 7 -15.12 -2.76 -2.98
CA ASP A 7 -15.41 -2.69 -1.55
C ASP A 7 -14.11 -2.50 -0.76
N GLU A 8 -13.03 -3.20 -1.12
CA GLU A 8 -11.74 -3.05 -0.44
C GLU A 8 -11.01 -1.75 -0.76
N ILE A 9 -11.12 -1.24 -1.99
CA ILE A 9 -10.66 0.13 -2.32
C ILE A 9 -11.42 1.16 -1.48
N THR A 10 -12.73 0.99 -1.33
CA THR A 10 -13.55 1.87 -0.48
C THR A 10 -13.16 1.77 0.99
N ASN A 11 -12.72 0.60 1.45
CA ASN A 11 -12.23 0.41 2.81
C ASN A 11 -10.89 1.10 3.03
N ILE A 12 -9.90 0.93 2.14
CA ILE A 12 -8.61 1.59 2.30
C ILE A 12 -8.74 3.12 2.22
N ASP A 13 -9.65 3.67 1.41
CA ASP A 13 -9.91 5.11 1.35
C ASP A 13 -10.49 5.67 2.67
N LYS A 14 -11.15 4.83 3.48
CA LYS A 14 -11.54 5.19 4.85
C LYS A 14 -10.38 5.09 5.83
N TYR A 15 -9.45 4.17 5.58
CA TYR A 15 -8.29 3.95 6.43
C TYR A 15 -7.13 4.89 6.12
N ILE A 16 -7.06 5.48 4.92
CA ILE A 16 -6.05 6.45 4.50
C ILE A 16 -6.77 7.69 3.99
N VAL A 17 -6.83 8.72 4.83
CA VAL A 17 -7.52 9.98 4.50
C VAL A 17 -6.48 11.07 4.24
N VAL A 18 -6.49 11.58 3.02
CA VAL A 18 -5.63 12.70 2.60
C VAL A 18 -6.23 14.02 3.09
N LYS A 19 -5.51 14.76 3.91
CA LYS A 19 -5.91 16.09 4.41
C LYS A 19 -5.00 17.18 3.85
N GLN A 20 -5.59 18.11 3.11
CA GLN A 20 -4.91 19.33 2.68
C GLN A 20 -4.80 20.30 3.85
N LYS A 21 -3.61 20.82 4.11
CA LYS A 21 -3.29 21.82 5.14
C LYS A 21 -2.51 22.97 4.52
N ASP A 22 -2.46 24.10 5.22
CA ASP A 22 -1.68 25.27 4.78
C ASP A 22 -0.17 24.95 4.64
N SER A 23 0.32 23.98 5.40
CA SER A 23 1.72 23.53 5.37
C SER A 23 1.99 22.35 4.43
N GLY A 24 1.02 21.96 3.58
CA GLY A 24 1.13 20.83 2.66
C GLY A 24 0.09 19.74 2.94
N VAL A 25 0.47 18.47 2.77
CA VAL A 25 -0.44 17.33 2.91
C VAL A 25 -0.16 16.57 4.20
N ASP A 26 -1.21 16.19 4.92
CA ASP A 26 -1.17 15.25 6.02
C ASP A 26 -1.97 14.00 5.69
N ILE A 27 -1.45 12.83 6.06
CA ILE A 27 -2.15 11.56 5.88
C ILE A 27 -2.65 11.11 7.25
N GLU A 28 -3.95 10.99 7.41
CA GLU A 28 -4.51 10.26 8.55
C GLU A 28 -4.60 8.80 8.20
N HIS A 29 -4.21 7.94 9.14
CA HIS A 29 -4.29 6.49 8.97
C HIS A 29 -5.05 5.83 10.12
N ASP A 30 -5.80 4.78 9.81
CA ASP A 30 -6.47 3.95 10.79
C ASP A 30 -5.45 3.05 11.52
N PRO A 31 -5.52 2.91 12.86
CA PRO A 31 -4.64 2.01 13.61
C PRO A 31 -4.63 0.55 13.14
N LYS A 32 -5.64 0.09 12.40
CA LYS A 32 -5.64 -1.23 11.73
C LYS A 32 -4.47 -1.43 10.78
N LEU A 33 -3.89 -0.34 10.27
CA LEU A 33 -2.74 -0.39 9.37
C LEU A 33 -1.40 -0.48 10.12
N ASN A 34 -1.38 -0.39 11.45
CA ASN A 34 -0.14 -0.36 12.25
C ASN A 34 0.71 -1.62 12.05
N ASP A 35 0.10 -2.78 11.84
CA ASP A 35 0.83 -4.03 11.60
C ASP A 35 1.63 -4.02 10.28
N TYR A 36 1.27 -3.14 9.35
CA TYR A 36 1.92 -2.97 8.04
C TYR A 36 2.89 -1.78 8.00
N CYS A 37 2.99 -1.00 9.08
CA CYS A 37 3.99 0.05 9.23
C CYS A 37 5.39 -0.54 9.31
N HIS A 38 6.41 0.22 8.91
CA HIS A 38 7.81 -0.23 8.99
C HIS A 38 8.19 -0.73 10.39
N THR A 39 8.69 -1.96 10.50
CA THR A 39 9.11 -2.51 11.80
C THR A 39 10.53 -2.06 12.15
N LYS A 40 10.59 -1.08 13.07
CA LYS A 40 11.75 -0.63 13.90
C LYS A 40 12.70 0.42 13.30
N ASN A 41 12.57 1.62 13.88
CA ASN A 41 13.71 2.21 14.58
C ASN A 41 13.59 1.94 16.09
N LYS A 42 14.74 1.62 16.71
CA LYS A 42 14.94 1.31 18.13
C LYS A 42 14.12 2.22 19.06
N GLY A 43 13.01 1.70 19.59
CA GLY A 43 12.24 2.34 20.68
C GLY A 43 10.88 2.96 20.31
N ARG A 44 10.44 2.90 19.04
CA ARG A 44 9.06 3.25 18.66
C ARG A 44 8.34 1.99 18.20
N ASN A 45 7.36 1.55 18.99
CA ASN A 45 6.51 0.41 18.63
C ASN A 45 5.65 0.78 17.41
N GLY A 46 5.75 0.04 16.31
CA GLY A 46 4.68 -0.20 15.31
C GLY A 46 3.89 0.97 14.70
N GLU A 47 4.25 2.23 14.95
CA GLU A 47 3.50 3.39 14.50
C GLU A 47 4.11 3.94 13.20
N CYS A 48 3.26 4.18 12.19
CA CYS A 48 3.62 4.93 10.99
C CYS A 48 3.82 6.41 11.36
N GLY A 49 5.07 6.84 11.48
CA GLY A 49 5.46 8.18 11.92
C GLY A 49 5.45 9.23 10.81
N THR A 50 5.59 8.82 9.55
CA THR A 50 5.57 9.73 8.38
C THR A 50 4.40 9.44 7.45
N ASN A 51 4.01 10.42 6.61
CA ASN A 51 3.01 10.19 5.57
C ASN A 51 3.41 9.07 4.60
N TYR A 52 4.71 8.94 4.31
CA TYR A 52 5.21 7.92 3.39
C TYR A 52 5.09 6.52 4.01
N GLU A 53 5.39 6.41 5.31
CA GLU A 53 5.18 5.17 6.06
C GLU A 53 3.69 4.78 6.10
N LYS A 54 2.78 5.75 6.29
CA LYS A 54 1.33 5.51 6.29
C LYS A 54 0.82 5.02 4.94
N ILE A 55 1.24 5.67 3.85
CA ILE A 55 0.88 5.27 2.48
C ILE A 55 1.45 3.89 2.16
N SER A 56 2.70 3.63 2.54
CA SER A 56 3.33 2.30 2.39
C SER A 56 2.54 1.22 3.13
N ALA A 57 2.16 1.46 4.40
CA ALA A 57 1.35 0.52 5.17
C ALA A 57 -0.03 0.25 4.53
N GLY A 58 -0.71 1.31 4.06
CA GLY A 58 -1.99 1.18 3.36
C GLY A 58 -1.87 0.38 2.06
N PHE A 59 -0.80 0.60 1.29
CA PHE A 59 -0.53 -0.14 0.06
C PHE A 59 -0.26 -1.62 0.33
N ILE A 60 0.55 -1.95 1.34
CA ILE A 60 0.84 -3.34 1.72
C ILE A 60 -0.44 -4.03 2.21
N TRP A 61 -1.24 -3.36 3.04
CA TRP A 61 -2.54 -3.89 3.47
C TRP A 61 -3.44 -4.20 2.27
N LEU A 62 -3.49 -3.32 1.27
CA LEU A 62 -4.31 -3.51 0.07
C LEU A 62 -3.84 -4.71 -0.75
N LEU A 63 -2.52 -4.90 -0.94
CA LEU A 63 -1.96 -6.07 -1.62
C LEU A 63 -2.31 -7.38 -0.90
N VAL A 64 -2.12 -7.43 0.42
CA VAL A 64 -2.46 -8.61 1.24
C VAL A 64 -3.96 -8.91 1.18
N THR A 65 -4.78 -7.87 1.19
CA THR A 65 -6.23 -8.01 1.10
C THR A 65 -6.64 -8.57 -0.26
N PHE A 66 -6.10 -8.04 -1.37
CA PHE A 66 -6.36 -8.60 -2.69
C PHE A 66 -5.86 -10.03 -2.85
N GLU A 67 -4.71 -10.37 -2.29
CA GLU A 67 -4.21 -11.74 -2.29
C GLU A 67 -5.14 -12.70 -1.54
N SER A 68 -5.79 -12.23 -0.46
CA SER A 68 -6.80 -13.03 0.26
C SER A 68 -8.10 -13.26 -0.54
N LEU A 69 -8.31 -12.52 -1.63
CA LEU A 69 -9.43 -12.73 -2.56
C LEU A 69 -9.10 -13.79 -3.62
N TYR A 70 -7.86 -14.27 -3.70
CA TYR A 70 -7.48 -15.35 -4.61
C TYR A 70 -8.14 -16.65 -4.15
N ASP A 71 -8.81 -17.33 -5.06
CA ASP A 71 -9.11 -18.75 -4.89
C ASP A 71 -7.95 -19.61 -5.45
N ASP A 72 -8.04 -20.92 -5.27
CA ASP A 72 -7.05 -21.88 -5.77
C ASP A 72 -6.95 -21.88 -7.31
N GLU A 73 -7.88 -21.24 -8.03
CA GLU A 73 -7.95 -21.16 -9.49
C GLU A 73 -7.44 -19.81 -10.06
N CYS A 74 -7.07 -18.87 -9.19
CA CYS A 74 -6.63 -17.53 -9.58
C CYS A 74 -5.41 -17.57 -10.53
N SER A 75 -5.65 -17.18 -11.79
CA SER A 75 -4.66 -17.18 -12.84
C SER A 75 -3.62 -16.07 -12.66
N GLN A 76 -2.44 -16.21 -13.29
CA GLN A 76 -1.42 -15.18 -13.23
C GLN A 76 -1.93 -13.82 -13.76
N ASN A 77 -2.78 -13.82 -14.80
CA ASN A 77 -3.38 -12.60 -15.32
C ASN A 77 -4.29 -11.89 -14.30
N GLU A 78 -4.99 -12.64 -13.46
CA GLU A 78 -5.82 -12.07 -12.39
C GLU A 78 -4.94 -11.48 -11.30
N LYS A 79 -3.90 -12.20 -10.86
CA LYS A 79 -2.89 -11.68 -9.91
C LYS A 79 -2.28 -10.35 -10.41
N ASP A 80 -1.90 -10.30 -11.68
CA ASP A 80 -1.35 -9.08 -12.31
C ASP A 80 -2.39 -7.94 -12.35
N GLN A 81 -3.67 -8.27 -12.54
CA GLN A 81 -4.76 -7.31 -12.51
C GLN A 81 -4.95 -6.71 -11.10
N TYR A 82 -4.89 -7.52 -10.04
CA TYR A 82 -4.96 -7.04 -8.66
C TYR A 82 -3.78 -6.13 -8.30
N ALA A 83 -2.56 -6.50 -8.71
CA ALA A 83 -1.38 -5.64 -8.58
C ALA A 83 -1.61 -4.29 -9.29
N GLY A 84 -2.15 -4.32 -10.51
CA GLY A 84 -2.51 -3.12 -11.26
C GLY A 84 -3.52 -2.22 -10.53
N TYR A 85 -4.51 -2.79 -9.85
CA TYR A 85 -5.47 -2.02 -9.05
C TYR A 85 -4.82 -1.37 -7.82
N ALA A 86 -3.92 -2.09 -7.13
CA ALA A 86 -3.19 -1.51 -6.01
C ALA A 86 -2.29 -0.36 -6.46
N ILE A 87 -1.56 -0.52 -7.58
CA ILE A 87 -0.70 0.52 -8.15
C ILE A 87 -1.52 1.73 -8.61
N LEU A 88 -2.71 1.51 -9.17
CA LEU A 88 -3.62 2.59 -9.54
C LEU A 88 -4.06 3.40 -8.32
N TRP A 89 -4.43 2.73 -7.22
CA TRP A 89 -4.74 3.39 -5.95
C TRP A 89 -3.54 4.18 -5.41
N LEU A 90 -2.35 3.59 -5.41
CA LEU A 90 -1.12 4.27 -4.99
C LEU A 90 -0.85 5.53 -5.83
N SER A 91 -0.98 5.41 -7.14
CA SER A 91 -0.80 6.53 -8.08
C SER A 91 -1.78 7.67 -7.79
N TYR A 92 -3.04 7.33 -7.49
CA TYR A 92 -4.05 8.29 -7.10
C TYR A 92 -3.67 9.03 -5.81
N ILE A 93 -3.24 8.31 -4.76
CA ILE A 93 -2.83 8.90 -3.49
C ILE A 93 -1.60 9.82 -3.66
N LEU A 94 -0.56 9.37 -4.39
CA LEU A 94 0.63 10.17 -4.63
C LEU A 94 0.31 11.44 -5.42
N ASN A 95 -0.61 11.38 -6.39
CA ASN A 95 -1.03 12.55 -7.15
C ASN A 95 -1.78 13.60 -6.30
N GLN A 96 -2.21 13.25 -5.09
CA GLN A 96 -2.79 14.23 -4.15
C GLN A 96 -1.74 14.90 -3.26
N MET A 97 -0.48 14.48 -3.32
CA MET A 97 0.61 15.09 -2.59
C MET A 97 1.26 16.22 -3.38
N SER A 98 1.80 17.22 -2.67
CA SER A 98 2.31 18.44 -3.31
C SER A 98 3.55 18.23 -4.20
N ASN A 99 4.36 17.19 -3.95
CA ASN A 99 5.63 16.93 -4.65
C ASN A 99 5.74 15.50 -5.20
N GLU A 100 4.65 14.74 -5.22
CA GLU A 100 4.64 13.37 -5.73
C GLU A 100 3.62 13.23 -6.86
N GLY A 101 3.69 12.10 -7.55
CA GLY A 101 2.73 11.73 -8.59
C GLY A 101 3.23 10.56 -9.41
N ILE A 102 2.68 10.40 -10.61
CA ILE A 102 3.10 9.33 -11.54
C ILE A 102 4.62 9.34 -11.80
N PRO A 103 5.30 10.48 -12.00
CA PRO A 103 6.74 10.49 -12.24
C PRO A 103 7.58 9.95 -11.07
N THR A 104 7.09 10.07 -9.83
CA THR A 104 7.80 9.65 -8.62
C THR A 104 7.32 8.29 -8.10
N LEU A 105 6.30 7.69 -8.71
CA LEU A 105 5.71 6.41 -8.29
C LEU A 105 6.76 5.31 -8.13
N LYS A 106 7.66 5.16 -9.11
CA LYS A 106 8.71 4.16 -9.07
C LYS A 106 9.68 4.38 -7.90
N ASP A 107 10.14 5.62 -7.74
CA ASP A 107 11.05 5.98 -6.65
C ASP A 107 10.37 5.81 -5.29
N PHE A 108 9.08 6.14 -5.20
CA PHE A 108 8.30 5.90 -3.99
C PHE A 108 8.22 4.41 -3.66
N TYR A 109 7.92 3.56 -4.65
CA TYR A 109 7.82 2.12 -4.49
C TYR A 109 9.12 1.51 -3.96
N THR A 110 10.22 1.76 -4.67
CA THR A 110 11.54 1.24 -4.28
C THR A 110 11.97 1.75 -2.90
N ASN A 111 11.76 3.03 -2.60
CA ASN A 111 12.29 3.62 -1.36
C ASN A 111 11.41 3.40 -0.12
N ASN A 112 10.11 3.18 -0.27
CA ASN A 112 9.17 3.15 0.85
C ASN A 112 8.36 1.85 0.97
N ILE A 113 8.16 1.12 -0.13
CA ILE A 113 7.39 -0.14 -0.14
C ILE A 113 8.35 -1.33 -0.07
N GLU A 114 9.32 -1.44 -1.00
CA GLU A 114 10.25 -2.58 -1.02
C GLU A 114 11.17 -2.63 0.21
N THR A 115 11.55 -1.46 0.72
CA THR A 115 12.35 -1.33 1.94
C THR A 115 11.57 -1.61 3.22
N ASN A 116 10.23 -1.71 3.13
CA ASN A 116 9.39 -2.04 4.28
C ASN A 116 9.57 -3.50 4.63
N THR A 117 10.08 -3.76 5.83
CA THR A 117 10.29 -5.13 6.34
C THR A 117 9.00 -5.96 6.33
N ASN A 118 7.85 -5.32 6.53
CA ASN A 118 6.54 -5.98 6.48
C ASN A 118 6.07 -6.33 5.07
N TYR A 119 6.59 -5.68 4.02
CA TYR A 119 6.36 -6.11 2.65
C TYR A 119 6.90 -7.52 2.42
N THR A 120 8.13 -7.80 2.88
CA THR A 120 8.70 -9.15 2.71
C THR A 120 7.99 -10.18 3.57
N THR A 121 7.58 -9.80 4.80
CA THR A 121 6.89 -10.71 5.72
C THR A 121 5.49 -11.10 5.26
N HIS A 122 4.73 -10.17 4.69
CA HIS A 122 3.34 -10.40 4.31
C HIS A 122 3.11 -10.65 2.81
N VAL A 123 3.98 -10.14 1.93
CA VAL A 123 3.80 -10.20 0.46
C VAL A 123 4.87 -11.07 -0.22
N ALA A 124 6.10 -11.16 0.32
CA ALA A 124 7.15 -11.99 -0.28
C ALA A 124 7.26 -13.42 0.28
N SER A 125 6.55 -13.73 1.38
CA SER A 125 6.51 -15.06 1.99
C SER A 125 5.39 -15.95 1.43
N THR A 126 4.46 -15.38 0.66
CA THR A 126 3.50 -16.13 -0.12
C THR A 126 4.22 -16.76 -1.32
N ARG A 127 3.86 -18.02 -1.63
CA ARG A 127 4.68 -18.98 -2.39
C ARG A 127 4.97 -18.62 -3.87
N ASP A 128 4.66 -17.42 -4.33
CA ASP A 128 4.76 -16.94 -5.72
C ASP A 128 5.14 -15.44 -5.79
N SER A 129 6.25 -15.01 -5.17
CA SER A 129 6.60 -13.58 -5.10
C SER A 129 7.03 -12.98 -6.47
N ASN A 130 6.06 -12.68 -7.35
CA ASN A 130 6.25 -12.00 -8.65
C ASN A 130 6.15 -10.47 -8.55
N TYR A 131 5.85 -9.90 -7.37
CA TYR A 131 5.85 -8.44 -7.14
C TYR A 131 7.25 -7.80 -7.07
N LYS A 132 8.30 -8.52 -7.47
CA LYS A 132 9.70 -8.05 -7.48
C LYS A 132 10.11 -7.35 -8.78
N GLU A 133 9.24 -7.33 -9.79
CA GLU A 133 9.54 -6.78 -11.13
C GLU A 133 8.65 -5.57 -11.50
N ILE A 134 8.28 -4.73 -10.54
CA ILE A 134 7.61 -3.44 -10.82
C ILE A 134 8.66 -2.34 -11.10
#